data_AF-A0A848BW65-F1
#
_entry.id   AF-A0A848BW65-F1
#
_cell.length_a   1.000
_cell.length_b   1.000
_cell.length_c   1.000
_cell.angle_alpha   90.00
_cell.angle_beta   90.00
_cell.angle_gamma   90.00
#
_symmetry.space_group_name_H-M   'P 1'
#
loop_
_entity.id
_entity.type
_entity.pdbx_description
1 polymer ?
#
loop_
_entity_poly.entity_id
_entity_poly.type
_entity_poly.pdbx_seq_one_letter_code
_entity_poly.pdbx_strand_id
1 'polypeptide(L)'
;MNSHRIPKPDVSILAAICILLFCLEAAVLNYEHVYKATPDYSVRVLTRAMQSGDEETVTALVDDKAIAAGLFDGMASRGGGIDSLPVLQLAWEPLRDDFITDSSRLFHLTMQKEKDDADRAGAAENVRLRLQALGFPFPVSGWHYVSSRYAHKTDSSHAHMTVTLYNERLDRNLTCTIELTRTGPKQWRITGLADAPAFISEINDAWDQRLAAYNRPIQRQLDGLIKIRNVSASLVKGSNHQTFLRITYTPVFEGKPEEIREIRGVYELQRSGDHAVLYSGTLRLTPAASGKPHTSQFLLNPLIPSQYALMSRENLDDTRSQLRVTSVTRQDGTTLSLAEKLPN
;
A
#
# COMPACT_ATOMS: atom_id res chain seq x y z
N MET A 1 -76.54 15.45 33.05
CA MET A 1 -75.87 15.69 31.76
C MET A 1 -74.72 16.66 31.98
N ASN A 2 -73.50 16.16 32.10
CA ASN A 2 -72.29 16.98 32.27
C ASN A 2 -71.88 17.55 30.92
N SER A 3 -72.08 18.86 30.71
CA SER A 3 -71.47 19.58 29.59
C SER A 3 -69.99 19.78 29.92
N HIS A 4 -69.11 18.97 29.32
CA HIS A 4 -67.68 19.23 29.30
C HIS A 4 -67.44 20.49 28.45
N ARG A 5 -67.26 21.64 29.11
CA ARG A 5 -66.68 22.81 28.46
C ARG A 5 -65.21 22.49 28.18
N ILE A 6 -64.87 22.33 26.91
CA ILE A 6 -63.48 22.35 26.46
C ILE A 6 -62.89 23.69 26.90
N PRO A 7 -61.85 23.73 27.77
CA PRO A 7 -61.23 24.99 28.15
C PRO A 7 -60.66 25.63 26.90
N LYS A 8 -60.95 26.93 26.69
CA LYS A 8 -60.35 27.70 25.59
C LYS A 8 -58.82 27.61 25.76
N PRO A 9 -58.07 27.21 24.72
CA PRO A 9 -56.62 27.06 24.85
C PRO A 9 -56.02 28.41 25.27
N ASP A 10 -55.31 28.39 26.40
CA ASP A 10 -54.63 29.55 26.95
C ASP A 10 -53.59 30.05 25.93
N VAL A 11 -53.59 31.35 25.65
CA VAL A 11 -52.73 31.98 24.62
C VAL A 11 -51.26 31.69 24.90
N SER A 12 -50.91 31.53 26.18
CA SER A 12 -49.62 31.08 26.71
C SER A 12 -49.18 29.72 26.18
N ILE A 13 -50.11 28.75 26.12
CA ILE A 13 -49.86 27.38 25.68
C ILE A 13 -49.74 27.32 24.16
N LEU A 14 -50.57 28.07 23.44
CA LEU A 14 -50.48 28.21 21.98
C LEU A 14 -49.15 28.88 21.57
N ALA A 15 -48.71 29.91 22.28
CA ALA A 15 -47.43 30.56 22.05
C ALA A 15 -46.24 29.63 22.30
N ALA A 16 -46.26 28.83 23.37
CA ALA A 16 -45.23 27.84 23.66
C ALA A 16 -45.14 26.74 22.59
N ILE A 17 -46.29 26.28 22.07
CA ILE A 17 -46.36 25.31 20.97
C ILE A 17 -45.80 25.93 19.67
N CYS A 18 -46.14 27.19 19.35
CA CYS A 18 -45.59 27.88 18.19
C CYS A 18 -44.07 28.08 18.27
N ILE A 19 -43.53 28.40 19.46
CA ILE A 19 -42.08 28.52 19.68
C ILE A 19 -41.39 27.16 19.50
N LEU A 20 -41.97 26.07 20.02
CA LEU A 20 -41.45 24.72 19.82
C LEU A 20 -41.46 24.30 18.35
N LEU A 21 -42.54 24.59 17.62
CA LEU A 21 -42.64 24.34 16.18
C LEU A 21 -41.61 25.17 15.40
N PHE A 22 -41.41 26.44 15.77
CA PHE A 22 -40.40 27.31 15.17
C PHE A 22 -38.96 26.84 15.48
N CYS A 23 -38.71 26.31 16.69
CA CYS A 23 -37.42 25.72 17.03
C CYS A 23 -37.17 24.40 16.30
N LEU A 24 -38.19 23.57 16.09
CA LEU A 24 -38.11 22.36 15.28
C LEU A 24 -37.91 22.69 13.80
N GLU A 25 -38.63 23.68 13.28
CA GLU A 25 -38.47 24.18 11.91
C GLU A 25 -37.09 24.83 11.71
N ALA A 26 -36.62 25.65 12.66
CA ALA A 26 -35.27 26.19 12.66
C ALA A 26 -34.21 25.08 12.78
N ALA A 27 -34.46 24.02 13.56
CA ALA A 27 -33.56 22.87 13.65
C ALA A 27 -33.53 22.05 12.36
N VAL A 28 -34.68 21.89 11.68
CA VAL A 28 -34.78 21.24 10.37
C VAL A 28 -34.14 22.10 9.27
N LEU A 29 -34.38 23.41 9.26
CA LEU A 29 -33.74 24.36 8.35
C LEU A 29 -32.23 24.45 8.60
N ASN A 30 -31.79 24.40 9.86
CA ASN A 30 -30.37 24.38 10.22
C ASN A 30 -29.73 23.02 9.86
N TYR A 31 -30.44 21.91 10.01
CA TYR A 31 -30.03 20.60 9.50
C TYR A 31 -29.90 20.63 7.96
N GLU A 32 -30.87 21.22 7.26
CA GLU A 32 -30.84 21.36 5.80
C GLU A 32 -29.77 22.33 5.29
N HIS A 33 -29.46 23.40 6.02
CA HIS A 33 -28.51 24.42 5.58
C HIS A 33 -27.08 24.17 6.05
N VAL A 34 -26.88 23.80 7.31
CA VAL A 34 -25.54 23.63 7.88
C VAL A 34 -25.04 22.22 7.67
N TYR A 35 -25.84 21.19 8.01
CA TYR A 35 -25.36 19.82 7.92
C TYR A 35 -25.23 19.34 6.46
N LYS A 36 -26.24 19.59 5.60
CA LYS A 36 -26.14 19.21 4.17
C LYS A 36 -25.01 19.94 3.42
N ALA A 37 -24.52 21.06 3.94
CA ALA A 37 -23.39 21.79 3.37
C ALA A 37 -22.02 21.33 3.89
N THR A 38 -21.98 20.29 4.73
CA THR A 38 -20.71 19.72 5.23
C THR A 38 -20.10 18.72 4.25
N PRO A 39 -18.77 18.61 4.20
CA PRO A 39 -18.08 17.52 3.51
C PRO A 39 -18.54 16.13 4.01
N ASP A 40 -18.83 15.99 5.31
CA ASP A 40 -19.32 14.74 5.91
C ASP A 40 -20.65 14.26 5.31
N TYR A 41 -21.55 15.19 5.00
CA TYR A 41 -22.81 14.86 4.35
C TYR A 41 -22.58 14.37 2.91
N SER A 42 -21.72 15.03 2.14
CA SER A 42 -21.40 14.59 0.76
C SER A 42 -20.76 13.20 0.74
N VAL A 43 -19.85 12.89 1.66
CA VAL A 43 -19.27 11.53 1.77
C VAL A 43 -20.34 10.50 2.15
N ARG A 44 -21.25 10.83 3.06
CA ARG A 44 -22.37 9.93 3.41
C ARG A 44 -23.29 9.66 2.22
N VAL A 45 -23.60 10.69 1.43
CA VAL A 45 -24.39 10.54 0.18
C VAL A 45 -23.65 9.66 -0.81
N LEU A 46 -22.35 9.88 -1.00
CA LEU A 46 -21.49 9.03 -1.83
C LEU A 46 -21.51 7.57 -1.40
N THR A 47 -21.33 7.26 -0.11
CA THR A 47 -21.35 5.87 0.38
C THR A 47 -22.67 5.17 0.07
N ARG A 48 -23.80 5.88 0.20
CA ARG A 48 -25.12 5.33 -0.17
C ARG A 48 -25.24 5.12 -1.68
N ALA A 49 -24.78 6.08 -2.48
CA ALA A 49 -24.80 6.00 -3.93
C ALA A 49 -23.97 4.82 -4.46
N MET A 50 -22.80 4.56 -3.88
CA MET A 50 -21.98 3.38 -4.20
C MET A 50 -22.69 2.07 -3.84
N GLN A 51 -23.42 2.02 -2.73
CA GLN A 51 -24.18 0.82 -2.33
C GLN A 51 -25.40 0.58 -3.24
N SER A 52 -26.10 1.64 -3.65
CA SER A 52 -27.23 1.53 -4.55
C SER A 52 -26.81 1.28 -6.01
N GLY A 53 -25.59 1.68 -6.41
CA GLY A 53 -25.13 1.67 -7.80
C GLY A 53 -25.56 2.92 -8.57
N ASP A 54 -25.74 4.05 -7.88
CA ASP A 54 -26.11 5.33 -8.48
C ASP A 54 -24.86 6.02 -9.06
N GLU A 55 -24.55 5.68 -10.31
CA GLU A 55 -23.36 6.16 -11.03
C GLU A 55 -23.36 7.68 -11.22
N GLU A 56 -24.52 8.30 -11.43
CA GLU A 56 -24.63 9.76 -11.65
C GLU A 56 -24.20 10.52 -10.39
N THR A 57 -24.76 10.14 -9.23
CA THR A 57 -24.38 10.75 -7.94
C THR A 57 -22.91 10.48 -7.60
N VAL A 58 -22.40 9.28 -7.86
CA VAL A 58 -20.99 8.94 -7.63
C VAL A 58 -20.08 9.83 -8.49
N THR A 59 -20.36 9.96 -9.78
CA THR A 59 -19.55 10.77 -10.72
C THR A 59 -19.59 12.26 -10.38
N ALA A 60 -20.72 12.75 -9.86
CA ALA A 60 -20.85 14.12 -9.38
C ALA A 60 -20.06 14.40 -8.09
N LEU A 61 -19.79 13.37 -7.28
CA LEU A 61 -19.15 13.48 -5.97
C LEU A 61 -17.70 12.98 -5.94
N VAL A 62 -17.21 12.35 -7.01
CA VAL A 62 -15.85 11.82 -7.10
C VAL A 62 -15.18 12.28 -8.39
N ASP A 63 -13.93 12.72 -8.29
CA ASP A 63 -13.03 12.90 -9.42
C ASP A 63 -12.09 11.69 -9.52
N ASP A 64 -12.61 10.61 -10.11
CA ASP A 64 -11.92 9.33 -10.24
C ASP A 64 -10.61 9.47 -11.03
N LYS A 65 -10.61 10.32 -12.06
CA LYS A 65 -9.42 10.62 -12.86
C LYS A 65 -8.36 11.37 -12.08
N ALA A 66 -8.74 12.39 -11.30
CA ALA A 66 -7.80 13.11 -10.46
C ALA A 66 -7.21 12.22 -9.35
N ILE A 67 -8.02 11.32 -8.77
CA ILE A 67 -7.54 10.34 -7.79
C ILE A 67 -6.56 9.35 -8.45
N ALA A 68 -6.89 8.82 -9.63
CA ALA A 68 -5.99 7.91 -10.37
C ALA A 68 -4.68 8.61 -10.75
N ALA A 69 -4.75 9.86 -11.21
CA ALA A 69 -3.59 10.70 -11.48
C ALA A 69 -2.70 10.86 -10.23
N GLY A 70 -3.27 11.27 -9.09
CA GLY A 70 -2.53 11.45 -7.85
C GLY A 70 -1.90 10.15 -7.32
N LEU A 71 -2.57 9.01 -7.49
CA LEU A 71 -2.00 7.69 -7.17
C LEU A 71 -0.81 7.36 -8.08
N PHE A 72 -0.94 7.60 -9.39
CA PHE A 72 0.16 7.39 -10.33
C PHE A 72 1.36 8.28 -10.00
N ASP A 73 1.12 9.57 -9.78
CA ASP A 73 2.16 10.54 -9.48
C ASP A 73 2.84 10.21 -8.13
N GLY A 74 2.07 9.77 -7.14
CA GLY A 74 2.59 9.27 -5.87
C GLY A 74 3.46 8.02 -6.02
N MET A 75 3.04 7.07 -6.87
CA MET A 75 3.82 5.87 -7.20
C MET A 75 5.13 6.25 -7.89
N ALA A 76 5.02 7.10 -8.92
CA ALA A 76 6.14 7.61 -9.68
C ALA A 76 7.20 8.26 -8.76
N SER A 77 6.78 9.15 -7.85
CA SER A 77 7.71 9.84 -6.94
C SER A 77 8.59 8.92 -6.08
N ARG A 78 8.14 7.69 -5.75
CA ARG A 78 8.89 6.73 -4.93
C ARG A 78 9.91 5.90 -5.70
N GLY A 79 9.81 5.83 -7.03
CA GLY A 79 10.66 5.00 -7.89
C GLY A 79 12.15 5.37 -7.92
N GLY A 80 12.59 6.34 -7.10
CA GLY A 80 13.99 6.76 -7.01
C GLY A 80 14.47 7.45 -8.28
N GLY A 81 14.10 8.72 -8.45
CA GLY A 81 14.72 9.61 -9.45
C GLY A 81 13.82 10.14 -10.56
N ILE A 82 12.49 10.06 -10.42
CA ILE A 82 11.55 10.52 -11.46
C ILE A 82 11.63 12.05 -11.67
N ASP A 83 12.00 12.80 -10.64
CA ASP A 83 12.25 14.24 -10.76
C ASP A 83 13.67 14.59 -11.25
N SER A 84 14.56 13.60 -11.39
CA SER A 84 15.99 13.84 -11.67
C SER A 84 16.37 13.73 -13.16
N LEU A 85 15.51 13.17 -14.02
CA LEU A 85 15.81 12.97 -15.44
C LEU A 85 14.58 13.26 -16.34
N PRO A 86 14.54 14.38 -17.08
CA PRO A 86 13.43 14.74 -17.98
C PRO A 86 13.06 13.67 -19.02
N VAL A 87 14.02 12.82 -19.42
CA VAL A 87 13.78 11.72 -20.37
C VAL A 87 12.89 10.62 -19.78
N LEU A 88 12.89 10.48 -18.44
CA LEU A 88 12.01 9.58 -17.71
C LEU A 88 10.65 10.19 -17.39
N GLN A 89 10.37 11.45 -17.74
CA GLN A 89 9.00 11.96 -17.70
C GLN A 89 8.29 11.66 -19.03
N LEU A 90 8.96 11.92 -20.16
CA LEU A 90 8.46 11.63 -21.50
C LEU A 90 8.18 10.14 -21.76
N ALA A 91 8.94 9.25 -21.14
CA ALA A 91 8.73 7.81 -21.29
C ALA A 91 7.48 7.28 -20.57
N TRP A 92 6.91 8.03 -19.61
CA TRP A 92 5.85 7.57 -18.73
C TRP A 92 4.53 8.31 -18.90
N GLU A 93 4.50 9.44 -19.62
CA GLU A 93 3.26 10.14 -19.99
C GLU A 93 2.21 9.20 -20.62
N PRO A 94 2.53 8.36 -21.63
CA PRO A 94 1.55 7.43 -22.18
C PRO A 94 1.06 6.41 -21.14
N LEU A 95 1.95 5.96 -20.25
CA LEU A 95 1.57 5.02 -19.20
C LEU A 95 0.64 5.66 -18.16
N ARG A 96 0.86 6.93 -17.84
CA ARG A 96 0.02 7.71 -16.93
C ARG A 96 -1.38 7.87 -17.49
N ASP A 97 -1.49 8.29 -18.76
CA ASP A 97 -2.78 8.49 -19.42
C ASP A 97 -3.56 7.18 -19.56
N ASP A 98 -2.87 6.10 -19.94
CA ASP A 98 -3.43 4.74 -19.98
C ASP A 98 -3.92 4.31 -18.59
N PHE A 99 -3.11 4.52 -17.55
CA PHE A 99 -3.48 4.17 -16.17
C PHE A 99 -4.71 4.94 -15.69
N ILE A 100 -4.79 6.24 -15.96
CA ILE A 100 -5.96 7.07 -15.60
C ILE A 100 -7.20 6.57 -16.35
N THR A 101 -7.08 6.27 -17.64
CA THR A 101 -8.17 5.80 -18.48
C THR A 101 -8.67 4.42 -18.04
N ASP A 102 -7.76 3.47 -17.83
CA ASP A 102 -8.10 2.11 -17.41
C ASP A 102 -8.68 2.09 -15.98
N SER A 103 -8.14 2.90 -15.07
CA SER A 103 -8.65 3.02 -13.69
C SER A 103 -10.04 3.65 -13.65
N SER A 104 -10.26 4.72 -14.41
CA SER A 104 -11.57 5.37 -14.57
C SER A 104 -12.58 4.37 -15.14
N ARG A 105 -12.23 3.66 -16.21
CA ARG A 105 -13.07 2.62 -16.80
C ARG A 105 -13.43 1.53 -15.77
N LEU A 106 -12.45 1.02 -15.02
CA LEU A 106 -12.68 0.01 -13.99
C LEU A 106 -13.62 0.53 -12.88
N PHE A 107 -13.44 1.78 -12.45
CA PHE A 107 -14.29 2.41 -11.44
C PHE A 107 -15.76 2.43 -11.88
N HIS A 108 -16.04 2.92 -13.09
CA HIS A 108 -17.39 2.94 -13.65
C HIS A 108 -17.99 1.52 -13.83
N LEU A 109 -17.20 0.56 -14.34
CA LEU A 109 -17.62 -0.83 -14.50
C LEU A 109 -17.93 -1.54 -13.18
N THR A 110 -17.33 -1.09 -12.07
CA THR A 110 -17.58 -1.66 -10.73
C THR A 110 -18.91 -1.15 -10.15
N MET A 111 -19.40 0.02 -10.59
CA MET A 111 -20.68 0.57 -10.17
C MET A 111 -21.87 -0.01 -10.96
N GLN A 112 -21.63 -0.43 -12.21
CA GLN A 112 -22.65 -1.02 -13.08
C GLN A 112 -22.93 -2.48 -12.70
N LYS A 113 -24.02 -2.70 -11.95
CA LYS A 113 -24.44 -4.05 -11.48
C LYS A 113 -24.85 -5.02 -12.59
N GLU A 114 -25.16 -4.53 -13.79
CA GLU A 114 -25.76 -5.32 -14.89
C GLU A 114 -24.78 -5.72 -16.00
N LYS A 115 -23.51 -5.28 -15.97
CA LYS A 115 -22.54 -5.56 -17.04
C LYS A 115 -21.77 -6.86 -16.81
N ASP A 116 -21.38 -7.50 -17.92
CA ASP A 116 -20.66 -8.78 -17.98
C ASP A 116 -19.39 -8.76 -17.13
N ASP A 117 -19.26 -9.71 -16.20
CA ASP A 117 -18.10 -9.83 -15.30
C ASP A 117 -16.78 -9.97 -16.08
N ALA A 118 -16.83 -10.44 -17.34
CA ALA A 118 -15.69 -10.50 -18.23
C ALA A 118 -15.09 -9.12 -18.56
N ASP A 119 -15.91 -8.10 -18.81
CA ASP A 119 -15.44 -6.74 -19.10
C ASP A 119 -14.77 -6.11 -17.88
N ARG A 120 -15.33 -6.35 -16.69
CA ARG A 120 -14.76 -5.87 -15.42
C ARG A 120 -13.43 -6.57 -15.13
N ALA A 121 -13.36 -7.88 -15.34
CA ALA A 121 -12.13 -8.65 -15.19
C ALA A 121 -11.04 -8.18 -16.16
N GLY A 122 -11.39 -7.92 -17.42
CA GLY A 122 -10.46 -7.37 -18.42
C GLY A 122 -9.92 -5.99 -18.04
N ALA A 123 -10.78 -5.09 -17.56
CA ALA A 123 -10.35 -3.77 -17.10
C ALA A 123 -9.44 -3.86 -15.85
N ALA A 124 -9.79 -4.72 -14.89
CA ALA A 124 -8.97 -4.95 -13.70
C ALA A 124 -7.59 -5.52 -14.06
N GLU A 125 -7.54 -6.42 -15.04
CA GLU A 125 -6.30 -7.00 -15.55
C GLU A 125 -5.41 -5.94 -16.24
N ASN A 126 -5.98 -5.05 -17.05
CA ASN A 126 -5.22 -3.96 -17.67
C ASN A 126 -4.56 -3.05 -16.61
N VAL A 127 -5.34 -2.62 -15.62
CA VAL A 127 -4.81 -1.81 -14.50
C VAL A 127 -3.70 -2.58 -13.76
N ARG A 128 -3.91 -3.87 -13.49
CA ARG A 128 -2.91 -4.73 -12.84
C ARG A 128 -1.62 -4.83 -13.64
N LEU A 129 -1.70 -4.99 -14.96
CA LEU A 129 -0.52 -5.05 -15.83
C LEU A 129 0.27 -3.73 -15.80
N ARG A 130 -0.41 -2.58 -15.80
CA ARG A 130 0.25 -1.27 -15.67
C ARG A 130 0.97 -1.12 -14.32
N LEU A 131 0.30 -1.49 -13.23
CA LEU A 131 0.89 -1.48 -11.88
C LEU A 131 2.10 -2.40 -11.78
N GLN A 132 2.05 -3.57 -12.41
CA GLN A 132 3.19 -4.49 -12.46
C GLN A 132 4.37 -3.94 -13.25
N ALA A 133 4.13 -3.26 -14.38
CA ALA A 133 5.18 -2.60 -15.14
C ALA A 133 5.90 -1.52 -14.32
N LEU A 134 5.17 -0.86 -13.43
CA LEU A 134 5.71 0.12 -12.48
C LEU A 134 6.35 -0.51 -11.22
N GLY A 135 6.27 -1.83 -11.06
CA GLY A 135 6.77 -2.52 -9.87
C GLY A 135 5.93 -2.33 -8.61
N PHE A 136 4.69 -1.86 -8.72
CA PHE A 136 3.81 -1.65 -7.57
C PHE A 136 2.84 -2.82 -7.39
N PRO A 137 2.92 -3.55 -6.26
CA PRO A 137 1.91 -4.54 -5.91
C PRO A 137 0.68 -3.83 -5.34
N PHE A 138 -0.16 -3.21 -6.17
CA PHE A 138 -1.41 -2.62 -5.71
C PHE A 138 -2.59 -3.58 -5.96
N PRO A 139 -3.39 -3.97 -4.95
CA PRO A 139 -4.59 -4.77 -5.15
C PRO A 139 -5.63 -3.98 -5.97
N VAL A 140 -6.03 -4.47 -7.14
CA VAL A 140 -7.04 -3.80 -7.98
C VAL A 140 -8.49 -4.07 -7.54
N SER A 141 -8.69 -4.98 -6.58
CA SER A 141 -10.00 -5.43 -6.11
C SER A 141 -9.98 -5.82 -4.63
N GLY A 142 -11.15 -6.17 -4.08
CA GLY A 142 -11.31 -6.62 -2.69
C GLY A 142 -11.25 -5.50 -1.66
N TRP A 143 -11.50 -4.25 -2.07
CA TRP A 143 -11.52 -3.09 -1.19
C TRP A 143 -12.92 -2.83 -0.65
N HIS A 144 -13.01 -2.61 0.65
CA HIS A 144 -14.25 -2.34 1.36
C HIS A 144 -14.13 -1.10 2.23
N TYR A 145 -15.12 -0.20 2.15
CA TYR A 145 -15.19 0.93 3.07
C TYR A 145 -15.54 0.42 4.48
N VAL A 146 -14.74 0.82 5.48
CA VAL A 146 -14.96 0.45 6.89
C VAL A 146 -15.52 1.64 7.66
N SER A 147 -14.82 2.77 7.61
CA SER A 147 -15.21 3.97 8.36
C SER A 147 -14.50 5.21 7.82
N SER A 148 -14.97 6.38 8.21
CA SER A 148 -14.25 7.63 8.04
C SER A 148 -14.33 8.48 9.32
N ARG A 149 -13.30 9.29 9.54
CA ARG A 149 -13.32 10.32 10.56
C ARG A 149 -14.07 11.55 10.06
N TYR A 150 -14.48 12.42 10.97
CA TYR A 150 -15.08 13.70 10.57
C TYR A 150 -14.10 14.50 9.71
N ALA A 151 -14.62 15.15 8.68
CA ALA A 151 -13.82 15.98 7.81
C ALA A 151 -13.31 17.22 8.56
N HIS A 152 -12.04 17.53 8.35
CA HIS A 152 -11.40 18.73 8.83
C HIS A 152 -11.30 19.74 7.69
N LYS A 153 -12.03 20.85 7.78
CA LYS A 153 -11.93 21.94 6.81
C LYS A 153 -10.57 22.61 6.96
N THR A 154 -9.82 22.68 5.86
CA THR A 154 -8.57 23.44 5.79
C THR A 154 -8.87 24.90 5.45
N ASP A 155 -9.90 25.15 4.63
CA ASP A 155 -10.43 26.49 4.34
C ASP A 155 -11.94 26.44 3.98
N SER A 156 -12.46 27.51 3.37
CA SER A 156 -13.88 27.64 2.98
C SER A 156 -14.34 26.70 1.85
N SER A 157 -13.38 26.18 1.08
CA SER A 157 -13.54 25.40 -0.13
C SER A 157 -12.81 24.05 -0.10
N HIS A 158 -11.92 23.82 0.86
CA HIS A 158 -11.14 22.58 0.97
C HIS A 158 -11.31 21.93 2.34
N ALA A 159 -11.33 20.60 2.35
CA ALA A 159 -11.37 19.79 3.55
C ALA A 159 -10.64 18.48 3.35
N HIS A 160 -10.11 17.92 4.43
CA HIS A 160 -9.50 16.60 4.45
C HIS A 160 -10.37 15.64 5.27
N MET A 161 -10.45 14.39 4.84
CA MET A 161 -11.11 13.33 5.60
C MET A 161 -10.24 12.08 5.62
N THR A 162 -10.00 11.52 6.80
CA THR A 162 -9.36 10.21 6.91
C THR A 162 -10.39 9.12 6.70
N VAL A 163 -10.12 8.23 5.75
CA VAL A 163 -10.93 7.06 5.42
C VAL A 163 -10.15 5.80 5.75
N THR A 164 -10.85 4.80 6.29
CA THR A 164 -10.31 3.46 6.54
C THR A 164 -10.95 2.47 5.58
N LEU A 165 -10.11 1.73 4.86
CA LEU A 165 -10.50 0.74 3.88
C LEU A 165 -9.92 -0.61 4.28
N TYR A 166 -10.73 -1.67 4.22
CA TYR A 166 -10.26 -3.05 4.37
C TYR A 166 -9.92 -3.61 2.99
N ASN A 167 -8.80 -4.32 2.85
CA ASN A 167 -8.52 -5.11 1.66
C ASN A 167 -8.44 -6.60 1.98
N GLU A 168 -9.20 -7.42 1.26
CA GLU A 168 -9.26 -8.87 1.45
C GLU A 168 -7.94 -9.59 1.17
N ARG A 169 -7.22 -9.19 0.12
CA ARG A 169 -5.96 -9.83 -0.26
C ARG A 169 -4.87 -9.55 0.77
N LEU A 170 -4.85 -8.32 1.29
CA LEU A 170 -3.92 -7.89 2.32
C LEU A 170 -4.35 -8.32 3.73
N ASP A 171 -5.63 -8.68 3.90
CA ASP A 171 -6.26 -9.00 5.20
C ASP A 171 -5.98 -7.90 6.23
N ARG A 172 -6.22 -6.64 5.82
CA ARG A 172 -5.82 -5.47 6.62
C ARG A 172 -6.66 -4.23 6.36
N ASN A 173 -6.88 -3.46 7.42
CA ASN A 173 -7.38 -2.09 7.36
C ASN A 173 -6.23 -1.13 7.07
N LEU A 174 -6.40 -0.30 6.05
CA LEU A 174 -5.47 0.72 5.61
C LEU A 174 -6.12 2.09 5.68
N THR A 175 -5.33 3.13 5.95
CA THR A 175 -5.85 4.49 6.07
C THR A 175 -5.35 5.40 4.97
N CYS A 176 -6.25 6.19 4.39
CA CYS A 176 -5.88 7.26 3.47
C CYS A 176 -6.57 8.55 3.87
N THR A 177 -5.97 9.68 3.49
CA THR A 177 -6.59 10.99 3.65
C THR A 177 -7.05 11.48 2.30
N ILE A 178 -8.36 11.62 2.13
CA ILE A 178 -8.97 12.15 0.90
C ILE A 178 -9.06 13.67 0.98
N GLU A 179 -8.90 14.32 -0.16
CA GLU A 179 -9.14 15.74 -0.34
C GLU A 179 -10.55 15.97 -0.86
N LEU A 180 -11.26 16.93 -0.26
CA LEU A 180 -12.58 17.36 -0.68
C LEU A 180 -12.53 18.82 -1.09
N THR A 181 -13.05 19.09 -2.28
CA THR A 181 -13.22 20.45 -2.79
C THR A 181 -14.70 20.78 -2.91
N ARG A 182 -15.10 21.97 -2.45
CA ARG A 182 -16.47 22.45 -2.53
C ARG A 182 -16.79 22.84 -3.97
N THR A 183 -17.70 22.12 -4.61
CA THR A 183 -18.16 22.36 -5.99
C THR A 183 -19.48 23.12 -6.06
N GLY A 184 -20.18 23.27 -4.93
CA GLY A 184 -21.42 24.05 -4.86
C GLY A 184 -21.83 24.42 -3.43
N PRO A 185 -22.92 25.18 -3.25
CA PRO A 185 -23.35 25.65 -1.93
C PRO A 185 -23.56 24.53 -0.90
N LYS A 186 -23.97 23.33 -1.34
CA LYS A 186 -24.19 22.15 -0.49
C LYS A 186 -23.49 20.89 -1.01
N GLN A 187 -22.42 21.05 -1.79
CA GLN A 187 -21.78 19.93 -2.47
C GLN A 187 -20.27 20.01 -2.35
N TRP A 188 -19.69 18.90 -1.89
CA TRP A 188 -18.27 18.65 -1.83
C TRP A 188 -17.96 17.43 -2.69
N ARG A 189 -16.91 17.53 -3.50
CA ARG A 189 -16.42 16.47 -4.37
C ARG A 189 -15.09 15.98 -3.82
N ILE A 190 -14.88 14.66 -3.81
CA ILE A 190 -13.58 14.07 -3.55
C ILE A 190 -12.70 14.32 -4.78
N THR A 191 -11.60 15.03 -4.62
CA THR A 191 -10.74 15.46 -5.73
C THR A 191 -9.37 14.81 -5.74
N GLY A 192 -8.99 14.09 -4.68
CA GLY A 192 -7.66 13.48 -4.61
C GLY A 192 -7.36 12.83 -3.26
N LEU A 193 -6.08 12.50 -3.10
CA LEU A 193 -5.47 12.03 -1.86
C LEU A 193 -4.48 13.08 -1.37
N ALA A 194 -4.59 13.48 -0.10
CA ALA A 194 -3.74 14.52 0.49
C ALA A 194 -2.28 14.06 0.62
N ASP A 195 -2.05 12.74 0.76
CA ASP A 195 -0.72 12.13 0.81
C ASP A 195 -0.76 10.74 0.15
N ALA A 196 -0.78 10.74 -1.19
CA ALA A 196 -0.72 9.50 -1.97
C ALA A 196 0.56 8.68 -1.69
N PRO A 197 1.78 9.28 -1.62
CA PRO A 197 3.00 8.53 -1.29
C PRO A 197 2.92 7.76 0.04
N ALA A 198 2.37 8.36 1.10
CA ALA A 198 2.20 7.68 2.38
C ALA A 198 1.24 6.50 2.29
N PHE A 199 0.09 6.67 1.61
CA PHE A 199 -0.87 5.58 1.43
C PHE A 199 -0.29 4.41 0.63
N ILE A 200 0.47 4.70 -0.44
CA ILE A 200 1.20 3.69 -1.22
C ILE A 200 2.23 2.96 -0.34
N SER A 201 2.89 3.67 0.60
CA SER A 201 3.78 3.02 1.57
C SER A 201 3.05 2.08 2.50
N GLU A 202 1.90 2.48 3.03
CA GLU A 202 1.09 1.62 3.88
C GLU A 202 0.67 0.34 3.15
N ILE A 203 0.32 0.44 1.85
CA ILE A 203 -0.01 -0.71 1.00
C ILE A 203 1.18 -1.63 0.80
N ASN A 204 2.36 -1.09 0.47
CA ASN A 204 3.56 -1.89 0.27
C ASN A 204 3.97 -2.61 1.56
N ASP A 205 3.94 -1.92 2.70
CA ASP A 205 4.25 -2.50 4.00
C ASP A 205 3.26 -3.62 4.36
N ALA A 206 1.98 -3.44 4.05
CA ALA A 206 0.97 -4.48 4.24
C ALA A 206 1.20 -5.69 3.32
N TRP A 207 1.62 -5.47 2.08
CA TRP A 207 1.98 -6.50 1.13
C TRP A 207 3.17 -7.34 1.62
N ASP A 208 4.24 -6.69 2.06
CA ASP A 208 5.43 -7.34 2.57
C ASP A 208 5.11 -8.17 3.82
N GLN A 209 4.29 -7.63 4.71
CA GLN A 209 3.83 -8.35 5.90
C GLN A 209 2.96 -9.55 5.54
N ARG A 210 2.05 -9.41 4.58
CA ARG A 210 1.18 -10.50 4.12
C ARG A 210 1.98 -11.60 3.42
N LEU A 211 2.96 -11.23 2.60
CA LEU A 211 3.90 -12.16 1.97
C LEU A 211 4.76 -12.88 3.01
N ALA A 212 5.29 -12.17 4.00
CA ALA A 212 6.03 -12.77 5.10
C ALA A 212 5.17 -13.74 5.92
N ALA A 213 3.89 -13.42 6.15
CA ALA A 213 2.95 -14.31 6.81
C ALA A 213 2.65 -15.57 5.97
N TYR A 214 2.44 -15.40 4.66
CA TYR A 214 2.25 -16.51 3.71
C TYR A 214 3.47 -17.44 3.67
N ASN A 215 4.68 -16.86 3.65
CA ASN A 215 5.94 -17.59 3.61
C ASN A 215 6.35 -18.21 4.95
N ARG A 216 5.72 -17.84 6.07
CA ARG A 216 6.11 -18.28 7.42
C ARG A 216 6.16 -19.81 7.59
N PRO A 217 5.21 -20.63 7.10
CA PRO A 217 5.28 -22.08 7.21
C PRO A 217 6.48 -22.66 6.43
N ILE A 218 6.72 -22.17 5.22
CA ILE A 218 7.86 -22.60 4.38
C ILE A 218 9.18 -22.17 5.02
N GLN A 219 9.27 -20.93 5.53
CA GLN A 219 10.44 -20.45 6.27
C GLN A 219 10.75 -21.35 7.46
N ARG A 220 9.75 -21.75 8.26
CA ARG A 220 9.97 -22.68 9.38
C ARG A 220 10.49 -24.04 8.92
N GLN A 221 10.03 -24.54 7.78
CA GLN A 221 10.55 -25.78 7.20
C GLN A 221 12.00 -25.60 6.75
N LEU A 222 12.35 -24.48 6.09
CA LEU A 222 13.71 -24.16 5.70
C LEU A 222 14.64 -24.01 6.92
N ASP A 223 14.22 -23.27 7.94
CA ASP A 223 14.97 -23.08 9.19
C ASP A 223 15.14 -24.38 9.98
N GLY A 224 14.22 -25.33 9.78
CA GLY A 224 14.30 -26.69 10.31
C GLY A 224 15.27 -27.59 9.54
N LEU A 225 15.68 -27.23 8.32
CA LEU A 225 16.66 -27.98 7.51
C LEU A 225 18.07 -27.40 7.62
N ILE A 226 18.18 -26.08 7.71
CA ILE A 226 19.45 -25.37 7.73
C ILE A 226 19.39 -24.14 8.62
N LYS A 227 20.36 -24.02 9.52
CA LYS A 227 20.61 -22.83 10.33
C LYS A 227 21.90 -22.17 9.87
N ILE A 228 21.83 -20.88 9.56
CA ILE A 228 23.03 -20.09 9.25
C ILE A 228 23.48 -19.37 10.52
N ARG A 229 24.75 -19.54 10.90
CA ARG A 229 25.38 -18.92 12.08
C ARG A 229 26.55 -18.04 11.69
N ASN A 230 26.98 -17.20 12.64
CA ASN A 230 28.20 -16.39 12.54
C ASN A 230 28.28 -15.60 11.22
N VAL A 231 27.17 -14.98 10.83
CA VAL A 231 27.13 -14.18 9.60
C VAL A 231 27.81 -12.85 9.87
N SER A 232 28.86 -12.56 9.11
CA SER A 232 29.58 -11.30 9.18
C SER A 232 30.06 -10.87 7.80
N ALA A 233 30.44 -9.60 7.68
CA ALA A 233 31.05 -9.08 6.47
C ALA A 233 32.29 -8.26 6.77
N SER A 234 33.19 -8.23 5.79
CA SER A 234 34.40 -7.41 5.80
C SER A 234 34.66 -6.86 4.40
N LEU A 235 35.24 -5.67 4.31
CA LEU A 235 35.73 -5.12 3.06
C LEU A 235 37.14 -5.62 2.78
N VAL A 236 37.39 -6.09 1.56
CA VAL A 236 38.70 -6.58 1.12
C VAL A 236 39.12 -5.81 -0.12
N LYS A 237 40.24 -5.09 -0.01
CA LYS A 237 40.82 -4.36 -1.15
C LYS A 237 41.70 -5.31 -1.97
N GLY A 238 41.40 -5.43 -3.26
CA GLY A 238 42.16 -6.20 -4.24
C GLY A 238 43.28 -5.38 -4.88
N SER A 239 44.10 -6.05 -5.70
CA SER A 239 45.29 -5.48 -6.34
C SER A 239 45.02 -4.37 -7.36
N ASN A 240 43.81 -4.28 -7.91
CA ASN A 240 43.44 -3.32 -8.98
C ASN A 240 42.43 -2.25 -8.51
N HIS A 241 42.57 -1.72 -7.29
CA HIS A 241 41.58 -0.79 -6.68
C HIS A 241 40.16 -1.36 -6.56
N GLN A 242 39.99 -2.65 -6.81
CA GLN A 242 38.73 -3.36 -6.62
C GLN A 242 38.48 -3.52 -5.12
N THR A 243 37.25 -3.27 -4.69
CA THR A 243 36.84 -3.54 -3.32
C THR A 243 35.80 -4.64 -3.34
N PHE A 244 36.02 -5.68 -2.55
CA PHE A 244 35.12 -6.81 -2.42
C PHE A 244 34.42 -6.76 -1.07
N LEU A 245 33.13 -7.02 -1.07
CA LEU A 245 32.40 -7.40 0.14
C LEU A 245 32.61 -8.90 0.33
N ARG A 246 33.39 -9.28 1.35
CA ARG A 246 33.55 -10.65 1.78
C ARG A 246 32.54 -10.95 2.87
N ILE A 247 31.70 -11.95 2.65
CA ILE A 247 30.71 -12.44 3.59
C ILE A 247 31.23 -13.74 4.16
N THR A 248 31.25 -13.87 5.48
CA THR A 248 31.57 -15.11 6.18
C THR A 248 30.31 -15.62 6.87
N TYR A 249 30.02 -16.91 6.75
CA TYR A 249 28.87 -17.55 7.39
C TYR A 249 29.15 -19.02 7.65
N THR A 250 28.43 -19.62 8.60
CA THR A 250 28.57 -21.04 8.96
C THR A 250 27.23 -21.75 8.81
N PRO A 251 27.01 -22.56 7.75
CA PRO A 251 25.78 -23.34 7.60
C PRO A 251 25.82 -24.56 8.53
N VAL A 252 24.71 -24.84 9.20
CA VAL A 252 24.52 -26.02 10.04
C VAL A 252 23.27 -26.75 9.56
N PHE A 253 23.46 -27.95 9.02
CA PHE A 253 22.39 -28.76 8.46
C PHE A 253 21.77 -29.67 9.52
N GLU A 254 20.45 -29.67 9.59
CA GLU A 254 19.66 -30.56 10.43
C GLU A 254 19.18 -31.70 9.52
N GLY A 255 19.79 -32.88 9.63
CA GLY A 255 19.50 -34.05 8.79
C GLY A 255 20.63 -34.42 7.84
N LYS A 256 20.27 -34.86 6.63
CA LYS A 256 21.18 -35.44 5.62
C LYS A 256 21.55 -34.43 4.53
N PRO A 257 22.65 -33.66 4.65
CA PRO A 257 23.05 -32.68 3.65
C PRO A 257 23.32 -33.29 2.27
N GLU A 258 23.65 -34.58 2.18
CA GLU A 258 23.84 -35.32 0.93
C GLU A 258 22.57 -35.44 0.07
N GLU A 259 21.38 -35.34 0.67
CA GLU A 259 20.10 -35.35 -0.04
C GLU A 259 19.76 -33.97 -0.64
N ILE A 260 20.54 -32.94 -0.31
CA ILE A 260 20.37 -31.58 -0.79
C ILE A 260 21.21 -31.36 -2.05
N ARG A 261 20.56 -30.88 -3.11
CA ARG A 261 21.22 -30.56 -4.39
C ARG A 261 21.63 -29.10 -4.47
N GLU A 262 20.73 -28.19 -4.12
CA GLU A 262 20.97 -26.74 -4.21
C GLU A 262 20.31 -26.03 -3.02
N ILE A 263 20.97 -24.99 -2.53
CA ILE A 263 20.44 -24.09 -1.52
C ILE A 263 20.67 -22.67 -2.01
N ARG A 264 19.61 -21.86 -1.99
CA ARG A 264 19.68 -20.44 -2.31
C ARG A 264 19.35 -19.61 -1.09
N GLY A 265 20.03 -18.49 -0.95
CA GLY A 265 19.76 -17.51 0.08
C GLY A 265 19.96 -16.10 -0.42
N VAL A 266 19.47 -15.16 0.38
CA VAL A 266 19.67 -13.72 0.18
C VAL A 266 20.46 -13.21 1.38
N TYR A 267 21.54 -12.52 1.08
CA TYR A 267 22.32 -11.78 2.06
C TYR A 267 21.94 -10.30 2.02
N GLU A 268 21.79 -9.70 3.19
CA GLU A 268 21.61 -8.27 3.36
C GLU A 268 22.63 -7.71 4.36
N LEU A 269 23.21 -6.57 3.99
CA LEU A 269 24.00 -5.72 4.89
C LEU A 269 23.16 -4.48 5.19
N GLN A 270 22.75 -4.33 6.43
CA GLN A 270 21.92 -3.21 6.87
C GLN A 270 22.72 -2.28 7.77
N ARG A 271 22.46 -0.97 7.71
CA ARG A 271 22.98 -0.03 8.71
C ARG A 271 22.21 -0.24 10.03
N SER A 272 22.93 -0.30 11.16
CA SER A 272 22.32 -0.66 12.45
C SER A 272 21.39 0.42 13.02
N GLY A 273 21.58 1.69 12.64
CA GLY A 273 20.81 2.81 13.17
C GLY A 273 19.41 2.97 12.57
N ASP A 274 19.26 2.78 11.26
CA ASP A 274 18.03 3.04 10.50
C ASP A 274 17.55 1.82 9.70
N HIS A 275 18.23 0.68 9.80
CA HIS A 275 17.98 -0.55 9.04
C HIS A 275 18.08 -0.38 7.51
N ALA A 276 18.66 0.71 7.01
CA ALA A 276 18.82 0.92 5.58
C ALA A 276 19.67 -0.20 4.96
N VAL A 277 19.16 -0.83 3.90
CA VAL A 277 19.87 -1.87 3.16
C VAL A 277 20.99 -1.24 2.34
N LEU A 278 22.23 -1.47 2.75
CA LEU A 278 23.43 -0.97 2.09
C LEU A 278 23.88 -1.88 0.95
N TYR A 279 23.63 -3.18 1.08
CA TYR A 279 23.90 -4.19 0.06
C TYR A 279 22.91 -5.35 0.18
N SER A 280 22.45 -5.87 -0.96
CA SER A 280 21.71 -7.13 -1.04
C SER A 280 22.24 -7.97 -2.19
N GLY A 281 22.35 -9.28 -1.99
CA GLY A 281 22.88 -10.20 -2.99
C GLY A 281 22.40 -11.63 -2.79
N THR A 282 22.23 -12.35 -3.89
CA THR A 282 21.86 -13.76 -3.87
C THR A 282 23.11 -14.64 -3.69
N LEU A 283 22.95 -15.71 -2.91
CA LEU A 283 23.99 -16.67 -2.59
C LEU A 283 23.52 -18.07 -2.93
N ARG A 284 24.43 -18.87 -3.47
CA ARG A 284 24.29 -20.33 -3.51
C ARG A 284 25.13 -20.93 -2.39
N LEU A 285 24.49 -21.67 -1.51
CA LEU A 285 25.13 -22.30 -0.36
C LEU A 285 25.47 -23.74 -0.72
N THR A 286 26.68 -24.18 -0.39
CA THR A 286 27.12 -25.56 -0.64
C THR A 286 26.71 -26.47 0.53
N PRO A 287 26.13 -27.66 0.28
CA PRO A 287 25.75 -28.60 1.35
C PRO A 287 26.94 -29.31 2.04
N ALA A 288 28.07 -29.49 1.33
CA ALA A 288 29.26 -30.23 1.78
C ALA A 288 30.07 -29.56 2.93
N ALA A 289 29.47 -28.58 3.59
CA ALA A 289 30.09 -27.51 4.34
C ALA A 289 29.65 -27.44 5.82
N SER A 290 28.84 -28.41 6.26
CA SER A 290 28.17 -28.34 7.57
C SER A 290 29.13 -28.04 8.72
N GLY A 291 28.79 -27.02 9.51
CA GLY A 291 29.52 -26.63 10.72
C GLY A 291 30.85 -25.91 10.47
N LYS A 292 31.24 -25.65 9.22
CA LYS A 292 32.50 -24.96 8.89
C LYS A 292 32.23 -23.54 8.38
N PRO A 293 33.09 -22.55 8.70
CA PRO A 293 32.99 -21.22 8.12
C PRO A 293 33.22 -21.26 6.61
N HIS A 294 32.34 -20.60 5.86
CA HIS A 294 32.45 -20.39 4.43
C HIS A 294 32.48 -18.90 4.12
N THR A 295 33.22 -18.59 3.06
CA THR A 295 33.37 -17.22 2.58
C THR A 295 32.87 -17.09 1.16
N SER A 296 32.08 -16.06 0.91
CA SER A 296 31.70 -15.64 -0.44
C SER A 296 32.17 -14.20 -0.66
N GLN A 297 32.63 -13.88 -1.86
CA GLN A 297 33.14 -12.54 -2.17
C GLN A 297 32.37 -11.96 -3.35
N PHE A 298 31.97 -10.70 -3.18
CA PHE A 298 31.23 -9.95 -4.18
C PHE A 298 32.01 -8.69 -4.53
N LEU A 299 32.27 -8.49 -5.82
CA LEU A 299 32.86 -7.25 -6.29
C LEU A 299 31.83 -6.12 -6.11
N LEU A 300 32.22 -5.05 -5.42
CA LEU A 300 31.38 -3.85 -5.31
C LEU A 300 31.45 -3.06 -6.62
N ASN A 301 30.29 -2.63 -7.09
CA ASN A 301 30.16 -1.83 -8.31
C ASN A 301 30.16 -0.34 -7.96
N PRO A 302 31.18 0.43 -8.40
CA PRO A 302 31.27 1.86 -8.10
C PRO A 302 30.17 2.70 -8.79
N LEU A 303 29.45 2.14 -9.77
CA LEU A 303 28.33 2.82 -10.44
C LEU A 303 27.03 2.76 -9.62
N ILE A 304 26.97 1.92 -8.59
CA ILE A 304 25.81 1.83 -7.68
C ILE A 304 26.12 2.70 -6.46
N PRO A 305 25.36 3.79 -6.20
CA PRO A 305 25.69 4.77 -5.15
C PRO A 305 25.87 4.15 -3.75
N SER A 306 25.01 3.20 -3.36
CA SER A 306 25.11 2.52 -2.06
C SER A 306 26.37 1.67 -1.95
N GLN A 307 26.80 1.02 -3.04
CA GLN A 307 28.01 0.21 -3.06
C GLN A 307 29.26 1.08 -3.11
N TYR A 308 29.24 2.18 -3.87
CA TYR A 308 30.31 3.18 -3.85
C TYR A 308 30.52 3.76 -2.44
N ALA A 309 29.44 4.10 -1.74
CA ALA A 309 29.50 4.54 -0.36
C ALA A 309 30.05 3.47 0.59
N LEU A 310 29.83 2.17 0.31
CA LEU A 310 30.48 1.08 1.05
C LEU A 310 31.99 1.01 0.76
N MET A 311 32.42 1.25 -0.47
CA MET A 311 33.84 1.21 -0.87
C MET A 311 34.70 2.27 -0.17
N SER A 312 34.11 3.40 0.22
CA SER A 312 34.81 4.48 0.93
C SER A 312 34.91 4.26 2.44
N ARG A 313 34.25 3.23 2.99
CA ARG A 313 34.28 2.94 4.43
C ARG A 313 35.58 2.24 4.82
N GLU A 314 36.06 2.54 6.02
CA GLU A 314 37.20 1.83 6.61
C GLU A 314 36.78 0.47 7.20
N ASN A 315 35.63 0.42 7.87
CA ASN A 315 35.06 -0.79 8.48
C ASN A 315 33.52 -0.84 8.35
N LEU A 316 32.94 -1.91 8.89
CA LEU A 316 31.50 -2.22 8.83
C LEU A 316 30.89 -2.34 10.25
N ASP A 317 31.50 -1.71 11.26
CA ASP A 317 31.14 -1.94 12.68
C ASP A 317 29.74 -1.43 13.04
N ASP A 318 29.23 -0.44 12.30
CA ASP A 318 27.87 0.10 12.44
C ASP A 318 26.84 -0.68 11.60
N THR A 319 27.20 -1.84 11.05
CA THR A 319 26.33 -2.62 10.18
C THR A 319 25.92 -3.96 10.79
N ARG A 320 24.83 -4.50 10.28
CA ARG A 320 24.31 -5.82 10.63
C ARG A 320 24.22 -6.68 9.39
N SER A 321 24.89 -7.82 9.43
CA SER A 321 24.80 -8.86 8.40
C SER A 321 23.65 -9.82 8.67
N GLN A 322 22.85 -10.11 7.65
CA GLN A 322 21.81 -11.14 7.69
C GLN A 322 21.91 -12.02 6.45
N LEU A 323 21.79 -13.34 6.63
CA LEU A 323 21.71 -14.30 5.53
C LEU A 323 20.51 -15.20 5.77
N ARG A 324 19.53 -15.12 4.87
CA ARG A 324 18.30 -15.91 4.93
C ARG A 324 18.27 -16.92 3.81
N VAL A 325 17.95 -18.17 4.14
CA VAL A 325 17.71 -19.21 3.14
C VAL A 325 16.33 -18.97 2.53
N THR A 326 16.27 -18.94 1.21
CA THR A 326 15.05 -18.68 0.44
C THR A 326 14.58 -19.90 -0.33
N SER A 327 15.46 -20.85 -0.62
CA SER A 327 15.07 -22.08 -1.33
C SER A 327 16.03 -23.23 -1.05
N VAL A 328 15.50 -24.45 -1.00
CA VAL A 328 16.23 -25.71 -0.95
C VAL A 328 15.64 -26.67 -1.99
N THR A 329 16.49 -27.16 -2.89
CA THR A 329 16.15 -28.20 -3.87
C THR A 329 16.87 -29.49 -3.50
N ARG A 330 16.11 -30.58 -3.44
CA ARG A 330 16.62 -31.93 -3.12
C ARG A 330 17.10 -32.67 -4.36
N GLN A 331 17.85 -33.75 -4.16
CA GLN A 331 18.35 -34.61 -5.24
C GLN A 331 17.21 -35.25 -6.05
N ASP A 332 16.07 -35.52 -5.42
CA ASP A 332 14.86 -36.05 -6.08
C ASP A 332 14.12 -35.01 -6.95
N GLY A 333 14.58 -33.76 -6.99
CA GLY A 333 14.01 -32.66 -7.76
C GLY A 333 12.94 -31.85 -7.03
N THR A 334 12.49 -32.29 -5.85
CA THR A 334 11.54 -31.51 -5.05
C THR A 334 12.17 -30.22 -4.53
N THR A 335 11.40 -29.13 -4.52
CA THR A 335 11.89 -27.81 -4.12
C THR A 335 10.97 -27.18 -3.08
N LEU A 336 11.57 -26.73 -1.99
CA LEU A 336 10.94 -25.89 -0.99
C LEU A 336 11.45 -24.46 -1.19
N SER A 337 10.60 -23.53 -1.59
CA SER A 337 10.99 -22.15 -1.89
C SER A 337 10.01 -21.15 -1.29
N LEU A 338 10.54 -20.06 -0.75
CA LEU A 338 9.73 -18.89 -0.43
C LEU A 338 9.16 -18.31 -1.73
N ALA A 339 7.94 -17.81 -1.67
CA ALA A 339 7.34 -17.08 -2.77
C ALA A 339 7.89 -15.64 -2.81
N GLU A 340 8.19 -15.16 -4.01
CA GLU A 340 8.63 -13.77 -4.23
C GLU A 340 7.45 -12.79 -4.28
N LYS A 341 6.24 -13.30 -4.57
CA LYS A 341 4.98 -12.56 -4.64
C LYS A 341 3.87 -13.42 -4.05
N LEU A 342 2.80 -12.81 -3.55
CA LEU A 342 1.63 -13.59 -3.14
C LEU A 342 1.03 -14.25 -4.38
N PRO A 343 0.57 -15.51 -4.27
CA PRO A 343 -0.18 -16.15 -5.34
C PRO A 343 -1.42 -15.31 -5.70
N ASN A 344 -1.88 -15.48 -6.95
CA ASN A 344 -3.07 -14.80 -7.46
C ASN A 344 -4.35 -15.38 -6.91
#